data_AF-A0A2V2N3I4-F1
#
_entry.id   AF-A0A2V2N3I4-F1
#
_cell.length_a   1.000
_cell.length_b   1.000
_cell.length_c   1.000
_cell.angle_alpha   90.00
_cell.angle_beta   90.00
_cell.angle_gamma   90.00
#
_symmetry.space_group_name_H-M   'P 1'
#
loop_
_entity.id
_entity.type
_entity.pdbx_description
1 polymer ?
#
loop_
_entity_poly.entity_id
_entity_poly.type
_entity_poly.pdbx_seq_one_letter_code
_entity_poly.pdbx_strand_id
1 'polypeptide(L)'
;MGQFIVEEKVEPGFVLCGRIIKENENLVVFVDEVGRFEIPGRVLVYVLAGLGDEELSWGRVRLSVSGRGVYLDIKGVRYAIPVTRVRAVMEGKNRKGPVSLVR
;
A
#
# COMPACT_ATOMS: atom_id res chain seq x y z
N MET A 1 8.68 37.17 29.42
CA MET A 1 8.04 36.98 28.10
C MET A 1 8.33 35.55 27.67
N GLY A 2 7.32 34.68 27.70
CA GLY A 2 7.49 33.27 27.34
C GLY A 2 7.59 33.11 25.83
N GLN A 3 8.67 32.52 25.36
CA GLN A 3 8.89 32.23 23.94
C GLN A 3 8.08 30.97 23.60
N PHE A 4 7.00 31.13 22.85
CA PHE A 4 6.22 30.01 22.34
C PHE A 4 6.98 29.39 21.16
N ILE A 5 7.49 28.17 21.35
CA ILE A 5 8.07 27.37 20.28
C ILE A 5 6.88 26.78 19.53
N VAL A 6 6.60 27.30 18.33
CA VAL A 6 5.66 26.67 17.40
C VAL A 6 6.42 25.49 16.78
N GLU A 7 6.20 24.28 17.30
CA GLU A 7 6.62 23.07 16.60
C GLU A 7 5.78 22.95 15.33
N GLU A 8 6.36 23.30 14.18
CA GLU A 8 5.84 22.90 12.88
C GLU A 8 5.77 21.36 12.86
N LYS A 9 4.56 20.81 12.99
CA LYS A 9 4.32 19.38 12.76
C LYS A 9 4.70 19.09 11.32
N VAL A 10 5.88 18.50 11.11
CA VAL A 10 6.23 17.84 9.85
C VAL A 10 5.11 16.84 9.56
N GLU A 11 4.35 17.09 8.49
CA GLU A 11 3.31 16.14 8.10
C GLU A 11 3.97 14.78 7.83
N PRO A 12 3.46 13.69 8.41
CA PRO A 12 4.04 12.38 8.15
C PRO A 12 3.91 12.09 6.65
N GLY A 13 5.01 11.72 5.99
CA GLY A 13 5.03 11.38 4.56
C GLY A 13 4.13 10.18 4.18
N PHE A 14 3.54 9.52 5.19
CA PHE A 14 2.56 8.46 5.04
C PHE A 14 1.36 8.71 5.96
N VAL A 15 0.16 8.68 5.40
CA VAL A 15 -1.11 8.82 6.16
C VAL A 15 -1.91 7.53 6.02
N LEU A 16 -2.22 6.86 7.14
CA LEU A 16 -3.05 5.65 7.13
C LEU A 16 -4.43 5.96 6.56
N CYS A 17 -4.86 5.23 5.53
CA CYS A 17 -6.09 5.54 4.78
C CYS A 17 -6.78 4.27 4.22
N GLY A 18 -6.53 3.12 4.84
CA GLY A 18 -7.11 1.88 4.35
C GLY A 18 -6.47 0.62 4.91
N ARG A 19 -6.85 -0.50 4.30
CA ARG A 19 -6.39 -1.83 4.72
C ARG A 19 -6.35 -2.83 3.57
N ILE A 20 -5.46 -3.80 3.69
CA ILE A 20 -5.44 -5.00 2.87
C ILE A 20 -5.99 -6.21 3.62
N ILE A 21 -6.58 -7.14 2.88
CA ILE A 21 -6.94 -8.50 3.32
C ILE A 21 -6.65 -9.49 2.20
N LYS A 22 -6.60 -10.78 2.52
CA LYS A 22 -6.61 -11.86 1.54
C LYS A 22 -8.05 -12.33 1.33
N GLU A 23 -8.49 -12.39 0.07
CA GLU A 23 -9.72 -13.08 -0.32
C GLU A 23 -9.37 -14.07 -1.44
N ASN A 24 -9.64 -15.36 -1.21
CA ASN A 24 -9.14 -16.44 -2.07
C ASN A 24 -7.63 -16.29 -2.28
N GLU A 25 -7.14 -16.27 -3.53
CA GLU A 25 -5.73 -16.09 -3.87
C GLU A 25 -5.37 -14.65 -4.23
N ASN A 26 -6.24 -13.69 -3.92
CA ASN A 26 -6.08 -12.29 -4.30
C ASN A 26 -5.88 -11.42 -3.06
N LEU A 27 -5.09 -10.35 -3.23
CA LEU A 27 -4.98 -9.30 -2.23
C LEU A 27 -6.02 -8.24 -2.54
N VAL A 28 -6.91 -8.01 -1.58
CA VAL A 28 -7.95 -7.00 -1.68
C VAL A 28 -7.54 -5.79 -0.88
N VAL A 29 -7.51 -4.65 -1.53
CA VAL A 29 -7.13 -3.35 -0.98
C VAL A 29 -8.38 -2.50 -0.83
N PHE A 30 -8.68 -2.10 0.40
CA PHE A 30 -9.70 -1.10 0.71
C PHE A 30 -9.00 0.21 1.00
N VAL A 31 -9.37 1.25 0.28
CA VAL A 31 -8.95 2.62 0.54
C VAL A 31 -10.18 3.41 0.95
N ASP A 32 -10.10 4.05 2.11
CA ASP A 32 -11.21 4.79 2.70
C ASP A 32 -11.66 5.89 1.72
N GLU A 33 -12.98 5.99 1.50
CA GLU A 33 -13.62 6.93 0.56
C GLU A 33 -13.26 6.78 -0.93
N VAL A 34 -12.36 5.86 -1.29
CA VAL A 34 -11.90 5.67 -2.68
C VAL A 34 -12.42 4.37 -3.29
N GLY A 35 -12.40 3.25 -2.55
CA GLY A 35 -13.03 2.00 -2.99
C GLY A 35 -12.28 0.71 -2.63
N ARG A 36 -12.70 -0.38 -3.29
CA ARG A 36 -12.17 -1.74 -3.17
C ARG A 36 -11.45 -2.12 -4.47
N PHE A 37 -10.20 -2.53 -4.36
CA PHE A 37 -9.33 -2.89 -5.49
C PHE A 37 -8.75 -4.28 -5.28
N GLU A 38 -8.62 -5.04 -6.34
CA GLU A 38 -8.17 -6.43 -6.27
C GLU A 38 -6.88 -6.60 -7.07
N ILE A 39 -5.89 -7.22 -6.44
CA ILE A 39 -4.60 -7.57 -7.03
C ILE A 39 -4.53 -9.10 -7.09
N PRO A 40 -4.49 -9.70 -8.29
CA PRO A 40 -4.33 -11.14 -8.45
C PRO A 40 -3.05 -11.65 -7.79
N GLY A 41 -3.09 -12.81 -7.14
CA GLY A 41 -1.90 -13.40 -6.52
C GLY A 41 -0.72 -13.56 -7.47
N ARG A 42 -0.96 -13.91 -8.73
CA ARG A 42 0.08 -13.99 -9.78
C ARG A 42 0.79 -12.66 -10.03
N VAL A 43 0.05 -11.56 -10.01
CA VAL A 43 0.56 -10.20 -10.20
C VAL A 43 1.42 -9.82 -9.00
N LEU A 44 0.95 -10.14 -7.78
CA LEU A 44 1.75 -9.94 -6.58
C LEU A 44 3.05 -10.71 -6.61
N VAL A 45 3.04 -11.99 -7.00
CA VAL A 45 4.26 -12.81 -7.10
C VAL A 45 5.26 -12.17 -8.06
N TYR A 46 4.79 -11.74 -9.24
CA TYR A 46 5.63 -11.08 -10.25
C TYR A 46 6.27 -9.79 -9.71
N VAL A 47 5.45 -8.89 -9.14
CA VAL A 47 5.92 -7.60 -8.60
C VAL A 47 6.84 -7.80 -7.39
N LEU A 48 6.50 -8.71 -6.47
CA LEU A 48 7.30 -8.98 -5.28
C LEU A 48 8.62 -9.71 -5.58
N ALA A 49 8.71 -10.37 -6.73
CA ALA A 49 9.95 -10.93 -7.26
C ALA A 49 10.83 -9.86 -7.95
N GLY A 50 10.33 -8.62 -8.10
CA GLY A 50 11.07 -7.53 -8.75
C GLY A 50 11.18 -7.69 -10.27
N LEU A 51 10.28 -8.48 -10.89
CA LEU A 51 10.32 -8.75 -12.33
C LEU A 51 9.77 -7.60 -13.17
N GLY A 52 9.05 -6.68 -12.54
CA GLY A 52 8.53 -5.48 -13.17
C GLY A 52 7.32 -4.91 -12.43
N ASP A 53 6.76 -3.87 -13.02
CA ASP A 53 5.50 -3.28 -12.60
C ASP A 53 4.35 -3.89 -13.40
N GLU A 54 3.16 -3.90 -12.84
CA GLU A 54 1.97 -4.50 -13.45
C GLU A 54 0.84 -3.47 -13.55
N GLU A 55 0.13 -3.49 -14.68
CA GLU A 55 -0.99 -2.60 -14.97
C GLU A 55 -2.31 -3.36 -14.86
N LEU A 56 -3.21 -2.82 -14.05
CA LEU A 56 -4.54 -3.35 -13.77
C LEU A 56 -5.59 -2.35 -14.24
N SER A 57 -6.84 -2.78 -14.39
CA SER A 57 -7.93 -1.94 -14.90
C SER A 57 -8.19 -0.67 -14.09
N TRP A 58 -7.77 -0.64 -12.82
CA TRP A 58 -7.95 0.48 -11.91
C TRP A 58 -6.67 1.30 -11.66
N GLY A 59 -5.51 0.86 -12.15
CA GLY A 59 -4.24 1.51 -11.87
C GLY A 59 -3.03 0.60 -11.96
N ARG A 60 -1.92 1.02 -11.36
CA ARG A 60 -0.63 0.35 -11.47
C ARG A 60 -0.13 -0.16 -10.13
N VAL A 61 0.50 -1.34 -10.14
CA VAL A 61 1.14 -1.97 -8.98
C VAL A 61 2.63 -2.08 -9.23
N ARG A 62 3.44 -1.66 -8.26
CA ARG A 62 4.90 -1.70 -8.41
C ARG A 62 5.62 -1.91 -7.09
N LEU A 63 6.84 -2.42 -7.15
CA LEU A 63 7.71 -2.51 -6.00
C LEU A 63 8.44 -1.18 -5.81
N SER A 64 8.56 -0.71 -4.56
CA SER A 64 9.40 0.45 -4.25
C SER A 64 10.86 0.15 -4.61
N VAL A 65 11.64 1.18 -4.95
CA VAL A 65 13.09 1.05 -5.22
C VAL A 65 13.83 0.34 -4.08
N SER A 66 13.43 0.60 -2.83
CA SER A 66 14.02 -0.06 -1.65
C SER A 66 13.62 -1.52 -1.46
N GLY A 67 12.66 -2.04 -2.23
CA GLY A 67 12.07 -3.36 -2.05
C GLY A 67 11.16 -3.51 -0.82
N ARG A 68 10.98 -2.46 0.00
CA ARG A 68 10.27 -2.53 1.29
C ARG A 68 8.78 -2.22 1.20
N GLY A 69 8.33 -1.55 0.15
CA GLY A 69 6.93 -1.19 -0.07
C GLY A 69 6.41 -1.68 -1.42
N VAL A 70 5.13 -2.01 -1.47
CA VAL A 70 4.35 -2.11 -2.71
C VAL A 70 3.60 -0.80 -2.88
N TYR A 71 3.82 -0.12 -3.99
CA TYR A 71 3.07 1.07 -4.37
C TYR A 71 1.91 0.72 -5.27
N LEU A 72 0.79 1.38 -5.02
CA LEU A 72 -0.43 1.33 -5.83
C LEU A 72 -0.71 2.75 -6.33
N ASP A 73 -0.68 2.94 -7.64
CA ASP A 73 -1.05 4.21 -8.26
C ASP A 73 -2.49 4.09 -8.76
N ILE A 74 -3.43 4.71 -8.05
CA ILE A 74 -4.88 4.62 -8.29
C ILE A 74 -5.40 6.03 -8.56
N LYS A 75 -5.97 6.28 -9.74
CA LYS A 75 -6.51 7.60 -10.14
C LYS A 75 -5.53 8.77 -9.91
N GLY A 76 -4.23 8.55 -10.16
CA GLY A 76 -3.18 9.56 -9.97
C GLY A 76 -2.72 9.75 -8.53
N VAL A 77 -3.26 9.00 -7.57
CA VAL A 77 -2.86 9.03 -6.16
C VAL A 77 -2.03 7.78 -5.84
N ARG A 78 -0.94 7.97 -5.09
CA ARG A 78 -0.04 6.89 -4.70
C ARG A 78 -0.32 6.41 -3.28
N TYR A 79 -0.52 5.11 -3.15
CA TYR A 79 -0.65 4.41 -1.87
C TYR A 79 0.51 3.44 -1.68
N ALA A 80 0.83 3.14 -0.43
CA ALA A 80 1.92 2.27 -0.03
C ALA A 80 1.43 1.22 0.97
N ILE A 81 1.93 0.00 0.78
CA ILE A 81 1.75 -1.11 1.71
C ILE A 81 3.13 -1.71 1.98
N PRO A 82 3.52 -1.92 3.26
CA PRO A 82 4.77 -2.61 3.56
C PRO A 82 4.76 -4.03 2.98
N VAL A 83 5.82 -4.41 2.26
CA VAL A 83 5.96 -5.76 1.66
C VAL A 83 5.84 -6.86 2.71
N THR A 84 6.39 -6.63 3.90
CA THR A 84 6.27 -7.58 5.03
C THR A 84 4.82 -7.81 5.43
N ARG A 85 3.98 -6.77 5.37
CA ARG A 85 2.54 -6.88 5.66
C ARG A 85 1.79 -7.55 4.53
N VAL A 86 2.11 -7.26 3.27
CA VAL A 86 1.55 -7.97 2.11
C VAL A 86 1.81 -9.48 2.25
N ARG A 87 3.06 -9.88 2.44
CA ARG A 87 3.45 -11.29 2.58
C ARG A 87 2.72 -11.96 3.75
N ALA A 88 2.73 -11.34 4.92
CA ALA A 88 2.07 -11.90 6.09
C ALA A 88 0.54 -12.04 5.91
N VAL A 89 -0.11 -11.15 5.18
CA VAL A 89 -1.54 -11.29 4.85
C VAL A 89 -1.78 -12.40 3.84
N MET A 90 -0.96 -12.48 2.78
CA MET A 90 -1.08 -13.52 1.76
C MET A 90 -0.80 -14.94 2.28
N GLU A 91 0.09 -15.05 3.27
CA GLU A 91 0.40 -16.30 3.98
C GLU A 91 -0.63 -16.64 5.08
N GLY A 92 -1.62 -15.78 5.32
CA GLY A 92 -2.63 -15.98 6.37
C GLY A 92 -2.13 -15.73 7.80
N LYS A 93 -0.87 -15.31 7.99
CA LYS A 93 -0.30 -14.95 9.29
C LYS A 93 -0.97 -13.72 9.91
N ASN A 94 -1.42 -12.79 9.07
CA ASN A 94 -2.19 -11.62 9.47
C ASN A 94 -3.54 -11.59 8.76
N ARG A 95 -4.62 -11.33 9.50
CA ARG A 95 -5.95 -11.13 8.90
C ARG A 95 -6.03 -9.87 8.03
N LYS A 96 -5.29 -8.81 8.40
CA LYS A 96 -5.29 -7.52 7.70
C LYS A 96 -3.92 -6.82 7.79
N GLY A 97 -3.68 -5.89 6.87
CA GLY A 97 -2.50 -5.01 6.87
C GLY A 97 -2.87 -3.55 6.55
N PRO A 98 -2.04 -2.57 6.92
CA PRO A 98 -2.34 -1.15 6.69
C PRO A 98 -2.07 -0.73 5.23
N VAL A 99 -2.87 0.22 4.73
CA VAL A 99 -2.60 0.96 3.49
C VAL A 99 -2.41 2.42 3.86
N SER A 100 -1.34 3.05 3.36
CA SER A 100 -1.06 4.47 3.62
C SER A 100 -1.00 5.26 2.33
N LEU A 101 -1.58 6.44 2.32
CA LEU A 101 -1.38 7.47 1.30
C LEU A 101 0.06 7.97 1.38
N VAL A 102 0.71 8.11 0.23
CA VAL A 102 2.03 8.75 0.11
C VAL A 102 1.81 10.22 -0.22
N ARG A 103 2.30 11.12 0.64
CA ARG A 103 2.27 12.57 0.41
C ARG A 103 3.59 13.07 -0.16
#